data_AF-A0A229SR28-F1
#
_entry.id   AF-A0A229SR28-F1
#
_cell.length_a   1.000
_cell.length_b   1.000
_cell.length_c   1.000
_cell.angle_alpha   90.00
_cell.angle_beta   90.00
_cell.angle_gamma   90.00
#
_symmetry.space_group_name_H-M   'P 1'
#
loop_
_entity.id
_entity.type
_entity.pdbx_description
1 polymer ?
#
loop_
_entity_poly.entity_id
_entity_poly.type
_entity_poly.pdbx_seq_one_letter_code
_entity_poly.pdbx_strand_id
1 'polypeptide(L)'
;MKSSTVIAVVLGVLLSFASVAGAAGYLWSQGSDAPPPAPGLPAVWPSRDGELPRRVPMPTGEMLAALPAGSAGHVLCQALSEQRWEAVLGGTTLREVRGNVCHLVTGSLDVGLRLDNAPATLRSPQSVTVSGRAAEVESSGTVNARLNVHLVDDAPSVEVHPFLRVDITRYAVARPGLTLDDLAISIARDVIDATMAPGPDLPAQGREGVIAMRATEPVPGYGIQDAPWPVVSWQLCTQLAKAMSTSPSTAKPRFDGRCTVRTVQAALSDDVTPRAYPDTLAGRPALITDDVVAVKLEDDSSQELTFTGTGRDLRALAETVLPALLGR
;
A
#
# COMPACT_ATOMS: atom_id res chain seq x y z
N MET A 1 0.32 -30.96 27.09
CA MET A 1 0.53 -31.40 25.68
C MET A 1 1.94 -31.97 25.57
N LYS A 2 2.11 -33.14 24.94
CA LYS A 2 3.41 -33.82 24.83
C LYS A 2 4.28 -33.04 23.84
N SER A 3 5.55 -32.82 24.18
CA SER A 3 6.51 -32.02 23.40
C SER A 3 6.66 -32.48 21.95
N SER A 4 6.37 -33.76 21.66
CA SER A 4 6.43 -34.29 20.28
C SER A 4 5.31 -33.78 19.37
N THR A 5 4.16 -33.38 19.91
CA THR A 5 3.04 -32.86 19.11
C THR A 5 3.32 -31.43 18.64
N VAL A 6 4.01 -30.62 19.45
CA VAL A 6 4.40 -29.24 19.09
C VAL A 6 5.46 -29.25 18.00
N ILE A 7 6.44 -30.15 18.07
CA ILE A 7 7.50 -30.29 17.06
C ILE A 7 6.92 -30.71 15.71
N ALA A 8 5.98 -31.65 15.69
CA ALA A 8 5.33 -32.09 14.45
C ALA A 8 4.53 -30.98 13.75
N VAL A 9 3.84 -30.13 14.53
CA VAL A 9 3.09 -28.99 14.00
C VAL A 9 4.03 -27.92 13.44
N VAL A 10 5.11 -27.59 14.15
CA VAL A 10 6.10 -26.60 13.68
C VAL A 10 6.80 -27.07 12.39
N LEU A 11 7.17 -28.36 12.30
CA LEU A 11 7.76 -28.95 11.08
C LEU A 11 6.77 -28.97 9.92
N GLY A 12 5.51 -29.33 10.17
CA GLY A 12 4.46 -29.31 9.15
C GLY A 12 4.22 -27.91 8.58
N VAL A 13 4.16 -26.90 9.45
CA VAL A 13 3.98 -25.50 9.08
C VAL A 13 5.19 -24.98 8.28
N LEU A 14 6.42 -25.25 8.72
CA LEU A 14 7.65 -24.87 8.00
C LEU A 14 7.76 -25.54 6.62
N LEU A 15 7.37 -26.82 6.50
CA LEU A 15 7.36 -27.53 5.22
C LEU A 15 6.29 -26.98 4.26
N SER A 16 5.13 -26.55 4.76
CA SER A 16 4.11 -25.88 3.93
C SER A 16 4.54 -24.50 3.46
N PHE A 17 5.23 -23.69 4.28
CA PHE A 17 5.79 -22.40 3.83
C PHE A 17 6.91 -22.58 2.81
N ALA A 18 7.76 -23.60 2.98
CA ALA A 18 8.77 -23.95 1.99
C ALA A 18 8.17 -24.37 0.64
N SER A 19 6.95 -24.94 0.63
CA SER A 19 6.30 -25.39 -0.60
C SER A 19 5.71 -24.24 -1.44
N VAL A 20 5.18 -23.18 -0.81
CA VAL A 20 4.60 -22.03 -1.52
C VAL A 20 5.70 -21.08 -2.03
N ALA A 21 6.73 -20.81 -1.22
CA ALA A 21 7.92 -20.08 -1.68
C ALA A 21 8.71 -20.89 -2.72
N GLY A 22 8.71 -22.22 -2.57
CA GLY A 22 9.31 -23.16 -3.51
C GLY A 22 8.63 -23.16 -4.88
N ALA A 23 7.30 -23.08 -4.96
CA ALA A 23 6.59 -23.06 -6.24
C ALA A 23 6.87 -21.78 -7.07
N ALA A 24 6.90 -20.62 -6.41
CA ALA A 24 7.29 -19.36 -7.05
C ALA A 24 8.78 -19.36 -7.45
N GLY A 25 9.66 -19.97 -6.66
CA GLY A 25 11.07 -20.19 -7.00
C GLY A 25 11.31 -21.26 -8.08
N TYR A 26 10.43 -22.26 -8.19
CA TYR A 26 10.51 -23.38 -9.13
C TYR A 26 10.15 -22.95 -10.56
N LEU A 27 9.17 -22.07 -10.72
CA LEU A 27 8.89 -21.44 -12.01
C LEU A 27 10.03 -20.50 -12.47
N TRP A 28 10.83 -19.99 -11.54
CA TRP A 28 12.05 -19.22 -11.83
C TRP A 28 13.28 -20.09 -12.16
N SER A 29 13.30 -21.37 -11.73
CA SER A 29 14.43 -22.27 -11.99
C SER A 29 14.22 -23.20 -13.19
N GLN A 30 12.99 -23.35 -13.68
CA GLN A 30 12.66 -24.08 -14.89
C GLN A 30 12.98 -23.20 -16.11
N GLY A 31 14.21 -23.29 -16.60
CA GLY A 31 14.67 -22.70 -17.85
C GLY A 31 14.04 -23.32 -19.10
N SER A 32 12.73 -23.18 -19.27
CA SER A 32 12.10 -23.32 -20.58
C SER A 32 12.18 -21.98 -21.29
N ASP A 33 13.03 -21.87 -22.32
CA ASP A 33 13.21 -20.64 -23.12
C ASP A 33 11.93 -20.19 -23.86
N ALA A 34 10.94 -21.08 -23.96
CA ALA A 34 9.66 -20.82 -24.60
C ALA A 34 8.57 -20.47 -23.56
N PRO A 35 7.82 -19.36 -23.76
CA PRO A 35 6.71 -19.01 -22.88
C PRO A 35 5.60 -20.07 -22.88
N PRO A 36 4.94 -20.32 -21.73
CA PRO A 36 3.76 -21.19 -21.67
C PRO A 36 2.62 -20.65 -22.55
N PRO A 37 1.68 -21.48 -23.02
CA PRO A 37 0.56 -21.02 -23.84
C PRO A 37 -0.25 -19.91 -23.16
N ALA A 38 -0.75 -18.97 -23.97
CA ALA A 38 -1.57 -17.86 -23.51
C ALA A 38 -2.88 -18.39 -22.90
N PRO A 39 -3.16 -18.15 -21.60
CA PRO A 39 -4.40 -18.59 -20.97
C PRO A 39 -5.61 -17.79 -21.46
N GLY A 40 -5.39 -16.66 -22.16
CA GLY A 40 -6.42 -15.68 -22.47
C GLY A 40 -6.80 -14.86 -21.24
N LEU A 41 -7.77 -13.94 -21.40
CA LEU A 41 -8.30 -13.20 -20.27
C LEU A 41 -9.15 -14.12 -19.37
N PRO A 42 -9.01 -14.03 -18.04
CA PRO A 42 -9.88 -14.74 -17.11
C PRO A 42 -11.36 -14.44 -17.36
N ALA A 43 -12.19 -15.49 -17.35
CA ALA A 43 -13.64 -15.36 -17.49
C ALA A 43 -14.33 -14.80 -16.23
N VAL A 44 -13.68 -14.94 -15.07
CA VAL A 44 -14.13 -14.41 -13.78
C VAL A 44 -13.10 -13.39 -13.30
N TRP A 45 -13.58 -12.19 -12.99
CA TRP A 45 -12.78 -11.09 -12.48
C TRP A 45 -13.62 -10.20 -11.54
N PRO A 46 -13.06 -9.68 -10.43
CA PRO A 46 -11.72 -9.95 -9.90
C PRO A 46 -11.55 -11.41 -9.44
N SER A 47 -10.32 -11.80 -9.16
CA SER A 47 -9.99 -13.07 -8.52
C SER A 47 -10.58 -13.17 -7.11
N ARG A 48 -10.57 -14.37 -6.52
CA ARG A 48 -11.18 -14.64 -5.21
C ARG A 48 -10.70 -13.70 -4.10
N ASP A 49 -9.41 -13.39 -4.11
CA ASP A 49 -8.73 -12.57 -3.09
C ASP A 49 -8.38 -11.18 -3.66
N GLY A 50 -9.00 -10.82 -4.80
CA GLY A 50 -8.78 -9.57 -5.50
C GLY A 50 -9.99 -8.64 -5.38
N GLU A 51 -9.70 -7.35 -5.37
CA GLU A 51 -10.70 -6.28 -5.33
C GLU A 51 -10.62 -5.44 -6.59
N LEU A 52 -11.75 -4.89 -7.05
CA LEU A 52 -11.72 -3.91 -8.13
C LEU A 52 -11.05 -2.62 -7.63
N PRO A 53 -10.18 -1.98 -8.43
CA PRO A 53 -9.56 -0.72 -8.03
C PRO A 53 -10.65 0.34 -7.79
N ARG A 54 -10.74 0.83 -6.56
CA ARG A 54 -11.59 1.98 -6.20
C ARG A 54 -10.83 3.28 -6.40
N ARG A 55 -11.58 4.39 -6.47
CA ARG A 55 -10.97 5.71 -6.56
C ARG A 55 -10.30 6.08 -5.24
N VAL A 56 -9.07 6.55 -5.32
CA VAL A 56 -8.30 7.06 -4.18
C VAL A 56 -7.62 8.38 -4.55
N PRO A 57 -7.32 9.25 -3.56
CA PRO A 57 -6.52 10.44 -3.81
C PRO A 57 -5.12 10.05 -4.28
N MET A 58 -4.65 10.66 -5.37
CA MET A 58 -3.29 10.43 -5.84
C MET A 58 -2.29 11.22 -4.96
N PRO A 59 -1.24 10.58 -4.43
CA PRO A 59 -0.18 11.30 -3.74
C PRO A 59 0.66 12.10 -4.74
N THR A 60 1.54 12.94 -4.22
CA THR A 60 2.53 13.72 -4.99
C THR A 60 3.89 13.65 -4.31
N GLY A 61 4.97 13.87 -5.07
CA GLY A 61 6.32 13.85 -4.54
C GLY A 61 6.68 12.50 -3.92
N GLU A 62 7.35 12.54 -2.78
CA GLU A 62 7.83 11.35 -2.09
C GLU A 62 6.76 10.66 -1.24
N MET A 63 5.58 11.28 -1.10
CA MET A 63 4.48 10.75 -0.29
C MET A 63 3.92 9.42 -0.80
N LEU A 64 4.18 9.06 -2.07
CA LEU A 64 3.90 7.74 -2.60
C LEU A 64 4.54 6.63 -1.75
N ALA A 65 5.79 6.82 -1.33
CA ALA A 65 6.54 5.84 -0.56
C ALA A 65 6.00 5.64 0.86
N ALA A 66 5.12 6.52 1.34
CA ALA A 66 4.54 6.45 2.69
C ALA A 66 3.04 6.11 2.69
N LEU A 67 2.55 5.44 1.64
CA LEU A 67 1.16 4.96 1.60
C LEU A 67 0.95 3.77 2.54
N PRO A 68 -0.21 3.69 3.23
CA PRO A 68 -0.66 2.46 3.85
C PRO A 68 -0.73 1.31 2.85
N ALA A 69 -0.42 0.10 3.30
CA ALA A 69 -0.33 -1.08 2.43
C ALA A 69 -1.64 -1.33 1.67
N GLY A 70 -2.80 -1.15 2.31
CA GLY A 70 -4.11 -1.30 1.67
C GLY A 70 -4.39 -0.28 0.56
N SER A 71 -3.81 0.91 0.64
CA SER A 71 -4.05 1.99 -0.32
C SER A 71 -3.04 1.99 -1.48
N ALA A 72 -1.82 1.48 -1.25
CA ALA A 72 -0.77 1.42 -2.26
C ALA A 72 -1.21 0.69 -3.54
N GLY A 73 -1.88 -0.46 -3.42
CA GLY A 73 -2.38 -1.21 -4.57
C GLY A 73 -3.40 -0.42 -5.39
N HIS A 74 -4.34 0.27 -4.73
CA HIS A 74 -5.32 1.11 -5.42
C HIS A 74 -4.68 2.30 -6.14
N VAL A 75 -3.73 2.99 -5.50
CA VAL A 75 -2.99 4.10 -6.12
C VAL A 75 -2.24 3.62 -7.36
N LEU A 76 -1.52 2.50 -7.27
CA LEU A 76 -0.77 1.95 -8.41
C LEU A 76 -1.69 1.52 -9.56
N CYS A 77 -2.85 0.93 -9.28
CA CYS A 77 -3.82 0.55 -10.31
C CYS A 77 -4.53 1.74 -10.96
N GLN A 78 -4.71 2.83 -10.22
CA GLN A 78 -5.27 4.08 -10.72
C GLN A 78 -4.22 4.97 -11.40
N ALA A 79 -2.92 4.71 -11.22
CA ALA A 79 -1.83 5.55 -11.71
C ALA A 79 -2.00 5.94 -13.19
N LEU A 80 -2.46 5.01 -14.02
CA LEU A 80 -2.74 5.25 -15.44
C LEU A 80 -4.21 5.07 -15.76
N SER A 81 -4.68 5.81 -16.77
CA SER A 81 -6.00 5.58 -17.37
C SER A 81 -6.07 4.19 -18.00
N GLU A 82 -7.28 3.65 -18.16
CA GLU A 82 -7.50 2.36 -18.81
C GLU A 82 -6.85 2.31 -20.20
N GLN A 83 -7.10 3.33 -21.02
CA GLN A 83 -6.52 3.47 -22.35
C GLN A 83 -4.99 3.47 -22.33
N ARG A 84 -4.38 4.08 -21.31
CA ARG A 84 -2.92 4.11 -21.18
C ARG A 84 -2.37 2.76 -20.75
N TRP A 85 -3.03 2.06 -19.82
CA TRP A 85 -2.68 0.68 -19.47
C TRP A 85 -2.75 -0.24 -20.68
N GLU A 86 -3.84 -0.17 -21.45
CA GLU A 86 -4.00 -0.98 -22.66
C GLU A 86 -2.96 -0.64 -23.72
N ALA A 87 -2.56 0.63 -23.85
CA ALA A 87 -1.50 1.03 -24.79
C ALA A 87 -0.13 0.48 -24.38
N VAL A 88 0.23 0.56 -23.10
CA VAL A 88 1.53 0.07 -22.59
C VAL A 88 1.61 -1.45 -22.62
N LEU A 89 0.54 -2.14 -22.21
CA LEU A 89 0.47 -3.60 -22.18
C LEU A 89 0.08 -4.19 -23.55
N GLY A 90 -0.39 -3.35 -24.48
CA GLY A 90 -0.77 -3.64 -25.87
C GLY A 90 -2.00 -4.53 -26.04
N GLY A 91 -3.05 -4.27 -25.27
CA GLY A 91 -4.33 -4.93 -25.39
C GLY A 91 -5.22 -4.71 -24.17
N THR A 92 -6.43 -5.26 -24.23
CA THR A 92 -7.40 -5.20 -23.13
C THR A 92 -6.77 -5.71 -21.84
N THR A 93 -6.91 -4.89 -20.79
CA THR A 93 -6.25 -5.09 -19.50
C THR A 93 -7.28 -5.16 -18.38
N LEU A 94 -7.33 -6.28 -17.68
CA LEU A 94 -8.05 -6.42 -16.42
C LEU A 94 -7.16 -5.97 -15.26
N ARG A 95 -7.77 -5.35 -14.25
CA ARG A 95 -7.05 -4.75 -13.12
C ARG A 95 -7.73 -5.11 -11.81
N GLU A 96 -6.94 -5.46 -10.82
CA GLU A 96 -7.41 -5.74 -9.46
C GLU A 96 -6.34 -5.37 -8.45
N VAL A 97 -6.75 -5.20 -7.21
CA VAL A 97 -5.87 -5.02 -6.06
C VAL A 97 -5.85 -6.31 -5.26
N ARG A 98 -4.67 -6.82 -4.95
CA ARG A 98 -4.44 -7.99 -4.08
C ARG A 98 -3.55 -7.57 -2.92
N GLY A 99 -4.15 -7.17 -1.79
CA GLY A 99 -3.42 -6.53 -0.71
C GLY A 99 -2.75 -5.23 -1.17
N ASN A 100 -1.42 -5.15 -1.08
CA ASN A 100 -0.65 -3.97 -1.52
C ASN A 100 -0.20 -4.03 -3.00
N VAL A 101 -0.63 -5.04 -3.75
CA VAL A 101 -0.23 -5.26 -5.15
C VAL A 101 -1.34 -4.76 -6.07
N CYS A 102 -0.99 -3.91 -7.04
CA CYS A 102 -1.80 -3.75 -8.23
C CYS A 102 -1.46 -4.87 -9.21
N HIS A 103 -2.46 -5.68 -9.54
CA HIS A 103 -2.34 -6.82 -10.44
C HIS A 103 -3.07 -6.53 -11.75
N LEU A 104 -2.36 -6.65 -12.86
CA LEU A 104 -2.82 -6.34 -14.20
C LEU A 104 -2.67 -7.59 -15.08
N VAL A 105 -3.74 -7.99 -15.76
CA VAL A 105 -3.75 -9.17 -16.63
C VAL A 105 -4.20 -8.79 -18.02
N THR A 106 -3.44 -9.23 -19.01
CA THR A 106 -3.85 -9.24 -20.42
C THR A 106 -3.96 -10.67 -20.93
N GLY A 107 -4.30 -10.87 -22.21
CA GLY A 107 -4.30 -12.20 -22.81
C GLY A 107 -2.93 -12.90 -22.82
N SER A 108 -1.82 -12.15 -22.65
CA SER A 108 -0.45 -12.67 -22.75
C SER A 108 0.50 -12.21 -21.64
N LEU A 109 0.04 -11.39 -20.68
CA LEU A 109 0.87 -10.83 -19.62
C LEU A 109 0.13 -10.91 -18.28
N ASP A 110 0.89 -11.20 -17.23
CA ASP A 110 0.51 -11.04 -15.83
C ASP A 110 1.56 -10.10 -15.21
N VAL A 111 1.12 -8.96 -14.69
CA VAL A 111 1.97 -7.90 -14.16
C VAL A 111 1.56 -7.57 -12.73
N GLY A 112 2.52 -7.62 -11.81
CA GLY A 112 2.37 -7.14 -10.45
C GLY A 112 3.16 -5.86 -10.21
N LEU A 113 2.52 -4.85 -9.64
CA LEU A 113 3.13 -3.61 -9.18
C LEU A 113 2.93 -3.47 -7.68
N ARG A 114 3.99 -3.16 -6.93
CA ARG A 114 3.88 -2.91 -5.48
C ARG A 114 4.94 -1.92 -5.01
N LEU A 115 4.62 -1.26 -3.90
CA LEU A 115 5.59 -0.57 -3.07
C LEU A 115 6.15 -1.56 -2.04
N ASP A 116 7.45 -1.55 -1.84
CA ASP A 116 8.13 -2.51 -0.97
C ASP A 116 9.25 -1.87 -0.13
N ASN A 117 9.53 -2.50 1.01
CA ASN A 117 10.55 -2.10 1.97
C ASN A 117 11.95 -2.56 1.56
N ALA A 118 12.00 -3.56 0.69
CA ALA A 118 13.25 -4.10 0.19
C ALA A 118 13.14 -4.30 -1.33
N PRO A 119 14.26 -4.14 -2.05
CA PRO A 119 14.29 -4.52 -3.45
C PRO A 119 14.09 -6.04 -3.58
N ALA A 120 13.59 -6.49 -4.73
CA ALA A 120 13.65 -7.90 -5.09
C ALA A 120 15.10 -8.39 -5.09
N THR A 121 15.35 -9.61 -4.63
CA THR A 121 16.63 -10.27 -4.86
C THR A 121 16.77 -10.62 -6.34
N LEU A 122 17.70 -9.94 -7.02
CA LEU A 122 18.07 -10.19 -8.42
C LEU A 122 19.42 -10.92 -8.46
N ARG A 123 19.66 -11.78 -9.46
CA ARG A 123 20.90 -12.59 -9.54
C ARG A 123 21.97 -11.92 -10.39
N SER A 124 21.59 -11.35 -11.52
CA SER A 124 22.49 -10.67 -12.46
C SER A 124 21.79 -9.45 -13.06
N PRO A 125 21.41 -8.48 -12.23
CA PRO A 125 20.67 -7.32 -12.69
C PRO A 125 21.50 -6.41 -13.60
N GLN A 126 20.82 -5.72 -14.50
CA GLN A 126 21.34 -4.59 -15.25
C GLN A 126 20.93 -3.29 -14.56
N SER A 127 21.89 -2.42 -14.30
CA SER A 127 21.61 -1.08 -13.78
C SER A 127 21.02 -0.20 -14.90
N VAL A 128 19.88 0.42 -14.62
CA VAL A 128 19.14 1.30 -15.54
C VAL A 128 18.67 2.56 -14.80
N THR A 129 18.08 3.48 -15.54
CA THR A 129 17.47 4.70 -14.97
C THR A 129 16.04 4.84 -15.43
N VAL A 130 15.12 5.09 -14.49
CA VAL A 130 13.69 5.25 -14.74
C VAL A 130 13.26 6.61 -14.18
N SER A 131 12.80 7.53 -15.04
CA SER A 131 12.40 8.90 -14.65
C SER A 131 13.43 9.62 -13.76
N GLY A 132 14.72 9.46 -14.09
CA GLY A 132 15.83 10.06 -13.32
C GLY A 132 16.22 9.30 -12.04
N ARG A 133 15.58 8.17 -11.75
CA ARG A 133 15.80 7.36 -10.55
C ARG A 133 16.63 6.12 -10.84
N ALA A 134 17.48 5.74 -9.89
CA ALA A 134 18.26 4.52 -9.98
C ALA A 134 17.34 3.28 -9.96
N ALA A 135 17.62 2.33 -10.84
CA ALA A 135 16.84 1.12 -10.97
C ALA A 135 17.69 -0.07 -11.41
N GLU A 136 17.20 -1.27 -11.15
CA GLU A 136 17.82 -2.53 -11.51
C GLU A 136 16.79 -3.45 -12.15
N VAL A 137 17.10 -3.98 -13.33
CA VAL A 137 16.21 -4.87 -14.08
C VAL A 137 16.87 -6.21 -14.34
N GLU A 138 16.11 -7.30 -14.25
CA GLU A 138 16.54 -8.65 -14.58
C GLU A 138 15.43 -9.38 -15.34
N SER A 139 15.73 -9.86 -16.55
CA SER A 139 14.91 -10.82 -17.27
C SER A 139 15.44 -12.24 -17.14
N SER A 140 14.52 -13.19 -16.98
CA SER A 140 14.80 -14.62 -17.09
C SER A 140 14.27 -15.10 -18.44
N GLY A 141 15.14 -15.06 -19.45
CA GLY A 141 14.82 -15.44 -20.83
C GLY A 141 13.70 -14.56 -21.41
N THR A 142 12.69 -15.20 -22.02
CA THR A 142 11.54 -14.50 -22.62
C THR A 142 10.28 -14.53 -21.76
N VAL A 143 10.35 -15.12 -20.56
CA VAL A 143 9.18 -15.47 -19.75
C VAL A 143 8.97 -14.48 -18.61
N ASN A 144 10.01 -14.12 -17.87
CA ASN A 144 9.86 -13.28 -16.69
C ASN A 144 10.77 -12.06 -16.74
N ALA A 145 10.32 -10.94 -16.17
CA ALA A 145 11.18 -9.83 -15.80
C ALA A 145 10.83 -9.28 -14.44
N ARG A 146 11.84 -8.73 -13.77
CA ARG A 146 11.72 -7.99 -12.52
C ARG A 146 12.44 -6.67 -12.64
N LEU A 147 11.84 -5.63 -12.12
CA LEU A 147 12.44 -4.31 -12.00
C LEU A 147 12.26 -3.81 -10.57
N ASN A 148 13.34 -3.30 -9.99
CA ASN A 148 13.33 -2.51 -8.76
C ASN A 148 13.66 -1.06 -9.14
N VAL A 149 12.84 -0.10 -8.71
CA VAL A 149 13.15 1.33 -8.84
C VAL A 149 13.22 1.96 -7.47
N HIS A 150 14.29 2.70 -7.18
CA HIS A 150 14.46 3.44 -5.94
C HIS A 150 13.67 4.75 -5.97
N LEU A 151 12.70 4.92 -5.07
CA LEU A 151 11.75 6.04 -5.05
C LEU A 151 12.19 7.17 -4.13
N VAL A 152 12.78 6.86 -2.98
CA VAL A 152 13.18 7.86 -1.96
C VAL A 152 14.44 7.37 -1.27
N ASP A 153 15.24 8.30 -0.75
CA ASP A 153 16.49 7.98 -0.04
C ASP A 153 16.27 7.63 1.45
N ASP A 154 15.04 7.79 1.96
CA ASP A 154 14.67 7.40 3.31
C ASP A 154 14.86 5.90 3.56
N ALA A 155 15.30 5.58 4.77
CA ALA A 155 15.49 4.19 5.19
C ALA A 155 14.15 3.44 5.23
N PRO A 156 14.11 2.18 4.78
CA PRO A 156 12.87 1.40 4.79
C PRO A 156 12.36 1.15 6.21
N SER A 157 11.04 1.25 6.39
CA SER A 157 10.32 0.93 7.63
C SER A 157 8.97 0.31 7.28
N VAL A 158 8.15 -0.03 8.28
CA VAL A 158 6.77 -0.50 8.00
C VAL A 158 5.95 0.57 7.26
N GLU A 159 6.26 1.83 7.48
CA GLU A 159 5.58 3.01 6.94
C GLU A 159 6.29 3.62 5.71
N VAL A 160 7.52 3.21 5.40
CA VAL A 160 8.31 3.74 4.28
C VAL A 160 8.72 2.60 3.36
N HIS A 161 8.15 2.63 2.15
CA HIS A 161 8.34 1.68 1.05
C HIS A 161 9.19 2.32 -0.07
N PRO A 162 10.53 2.34 0.04
CA PRO A 162 11.38 3.11 -0.87
C PRO A 162 11.54 2.48 -2.25
N PHE A 163 10.96 1.32 -2.53
CA PHE A 163 11.08 0.64 -3.82
C PHE A 163 9.73 0.48 -4.51
N LEU A 164 9.66 0.88 -5.78
CA LEU A 164 8.64 0.36 -6.70
C LEU A 164 9.17 -0.94 -7.31
N ARG A 165 8.40 -2.01 -7.17
CA ARG A 165 8.69 -3.29 -7.79
C ARG A 165 7.71 -3.57 -8.91
N VAL A 166 8.24 -4.01 -10.04
CA VAL A 166 7.48 -4.51 -11.18
C VAL A 166 7.88 -5.97 -11.42
N ASP A 167 6.93 -6.88 -11.28
CA ASP A 167 7.08 -8.30 -11.62
C ASP A 167 6.25 -8.55 -12.89
N ILE A 168 6.85 -9.10 -13.96
CA ILE A 168 6.15 -9.43 -15.22
C ILE A 168 6.34 -10.91 -15.53
N THR A 169 5.24 -11.59 -15.81
CA THR A 169 5.21 -12.92 -16.43
C THR A 169 4.57 -12.82 -17.81
N ARG A 170 5.22 -13.37 -18.83
CA ARG A 170 4.76 -13.45 -20.20
C ARG A 170 4.28 -14.86 -20.52
N TYR A 171 3.10 -14.93 -21.09
CA TYR A 171 2.53 -16.11 -21.74
C TYR A 171 2.61 -15.93 -23.26
N ALA A 172 2.51 -17.03 -24.00
CA ALA A 172 2.83 -17.15 -25.43
C ALA A 172 2.45 -15.94 -26.28
N VAL A 173 3.34 -15.66 -27.25
CA VAL A 173 3.50 -14.46 -28.10
C VAL A 173 4.60 -13.53 -27.59
N ALA A 174 5.83 -13.77 -28.04
CA ALA A 174 6.84 -12.73 -28.06
C ALA A 174 6.41 -11.68 -29.09
N ARG A 175 6.10 -10.45 -28.65
CA ARG A 175 5.98 -9.34 -29.60
C ARG A 175 7.37 -9.06 -30.17
N PRO A 176 7.56 -9.14 -31.51
CA PRO A 176 8.84 -8.79 -32.11
C PRO A 176 9.22 -7.36 -31.72
N GLY A 177 10.43 -7.20 -31.18
CA GLY A 177 10.97 -5.88 -30.83
C GLY A 177 10.61 -5.32 -29.44
N LEU A 178 9.86 -6.05 -28.59
CA LEU A 178 9.63 -5.65 -27.20
C LEU A 178 10.27 -6.64 -26.23
N THR A 179 11.40 -6.25 -25.64
CA THR A 179 12.02 -6.99 -24.54
C THR A 179 11.17 -6.83 -23.28
N LEU A 180 11.24 -7.79 -22.35
CA LEU A 180 10.53 -7.66 -21.08
C LEU A 180 11.13 -6.56 -20.19
N ASP A 181 12.43 -6.30 -20.34
CA ASP A 181 13.11 -5.24 -19.61
C ASP A 181 12.60 -3.86 -20.07
N ASP A 182 12.48 -3.63 -21.38
CA ASP A 182 11.92 -2.39 -21.94
C ASP A 182 10.48 -2.17 -21.48
N LEU A 183 9.68 -3.24 -21.42
CA LEU A 183 8.30 -3.18 -20.93
C LEU A 183 8.25 -2.82 -19.45
N ALA A 184 9.06 -3.47 -18.61
CA ALA A 184 9.13 -3.16 -17.17
C ALA A 184 9.54 -1.71 -16.93
N ILE A 185 10.56 -1.23 -17.66
CA ILE A 185 11.03 0.16 -17.61
C ILE A 185 9.92 1.13 -18.05
N SER A 186 9.20 0.82 -19.12
CA SER A 186 8.10 1.67 -19.62
C SER A 186 6.95 1.75 -18.63
N ILE A 187 6.55 0.63 -18.03
CA ILE A 187 5.50 0.59 -17.00
C ILE A 187 5.92 1.43 -15.80
N ALA A 188 7.12 1.22 -15.27
CA ALA A 188 7.59 1.95 -14.11
C ALA A 188 7.73 3.46 -14.38
N ARG A 189 8.23 3.85 -15.57
CA ARG A 189 8.32 5.26 -15.97
C ARG A 189 6.96 5.93 -15.91
N ASP A 190 5.97 5.36 -16.61
CA ASP A 190 4.63 5.93 -16.68
C ASP A 190 3.97 6.01 -15.29
N VAL A 191 4.12 4.97 -14.47
CA VAL A 191 3.59 4.95 -13.10
C VAL A 191 4.25 6.03 -12.24
N ILE A 192 5.58 6.14 -12.27
CA ILE A 192 6.33 7.13 -11.49
C ILE A 192 5.95 8.54 -11.94
N ASP A 193 5.90 8.80 -13.25
CA ASP A 193 5.54 10.12 -13.79
C ASP A 193 4.12 10.54 -13.37
N ALA A 194 3.19 9.58 -13.25
CA ALA A 194 1.81 9.84 -12.84
C ALA A 194 1.62 9.99 -11.31
N THR A 195 2.40 9.28 -10.51
CA THR A 195 2.22 9.16 -9.04
C THR A 195 3.20 9.98 -8.21
N MET A 196 4.32 10.40 -8.82
CA MET A 196 5.35 11.22 -8.20
C MET A 196 5.49 12.57 -8.91
N ALA A 197 4.37 13.13 -9.38
CA ALA A 197 4.32 14.52 -9.84
C ALA A 197 4.96 15.46 -8.79
N PRO A 198 5.58 16.59 -9.19
CA PRO A 198 6.29 17.47 -8.25
C PRO A 198 5.47 17.75 -6.99
N GLY A 199 6.07 17.49 -5.84
CA GLY A 199 5.38 17.49 -4.55
C GLY A 199 6.37 17.52 -3.39
N PRO A 200 5.89 17.42 -2.15
CA PRO A 200 6.76 17.48 -0.98
C PRO A 200 7.60 16.22 -0.83
N ASP A 201 8.78 16.42 -0.26
CA ASP A 201 9.61 15.34 0.30
C ASP A 201 8.92 14.74 1.54
N LEU A 202 9.35 13.53 1.92
CA LEU A 202 8.94 12.96 3.20
C LEU A 202 9.41 13.85 4.36
N PRO A 203 8.56 14.08 5.38
CA PRO A 203 8.95 14.95 6.48
C PRO A 203 10.01 14.28 7.33
N ALA A 204 11.07 15.03 7.65
CA ALA A 204 12.11 14.58 8.57
C ALA A 204 11.52 14.10 9.89
N GLN A 205 11.94 12.90 10.30
CA GLN A 205 11.49 12.26 11.53
C GLN A 205 12.41 12.64 12.69
N GLY A 206 11.83 13.24 13.72
CA GLY A 206 12.49 13.51 14.99
C GLY A 206 12.51 12.29 15.91
N ARG A 207 12.77 12.54 17.20
CA ARG A 207 12.72 11.50 18.24
C ARG A 207 11.35 10.82 18.25
N GLU A 208 11.37 9.49 18.29
CA GLU A 208 10.17 8.63 18.33
C GLU A 208 9.21 8.89 17.15
N GLY A 209 9.75 9.26 15.99
CA GLY A 209 8.98 9.45 14.76
C GLY A 209 8.15 10.73 14.73
N VAL A 210 8.34 11.68 15.65
CA VAL A 210 7.61 12.96 15.63
C VAL A 210 8.01 13.77 14.40
N ILE A 211 7.03 14.26 13.64
CA ILE A 211 7.24 15.08 12.45
C ILE A 211 6.81 16.53 12.70
N ALA A 212 7.31 17.46 11.88
CA ALA A 212 6.87 18.85 11.96
C ALA A 212 5.37 18.98 11.68
N MET A 213 4.65 19.74 12.50
CA MET A 213 3.21 19.94 12.31
C MET A 213 2.93 20.77 11.05
N ARG A 214 2.01 20.29 10.22
CA ARG A 214 1.39 21.03 9.11
C ARG A 214 -0.12 20.97 9.29
N ALA A 215 -0.80 22.12 9.18
CA ALA A 215 -2.26 22.11 9.17
C ALA A 215 -2.73 21.49 7.85
N THR A 216 -3.55 20.45 7.94
CA THR A 216 -4.01 19.69 6.78
C THR A 216 -5.42 19.22 7.03
N GLU A 217 -6.34 19.60 6.15
CA GLU A 217 -7.73 19.14 6.22
C GLU A 217 -7.86 17.77 5.53
N PRO A 218 -8.75 16.88 6.03
CA PRO A 218 -9.16 15.68 5.31
C PRO A 218 -9.68 15.99 3.91
N VAL A 219 -9.46 15.09 2.96
CA VAL A 219 -9.95 15.27 1.59
C VAL A 219 -11.46 15.00 1.56
N PRO A 220 -12.31 15.93 1.10
CA PRO A 220 -13.76 15.71 1.02
C PRO A 220 -14.10 14.46 0.21
N GLY A 221 -15.01 13.62 0.74
CA GLY A 221 -15.44 12.37 0.11
C GLY A 221 -14.49 11.18 0.24
N TYR A 222 -13.24 11.37 0.67
CA TYR A 222 -12.27 10.29 0.90
C TYR A 222 -11.86 10.15 2.36
N GLY A 223 -11.83 11.26 3.11
CA GLY A 223 -11.40 11.24 4.50
C GLY A 223 -9.90 10.98 4.63
N ILE A 224 -9.52 10.16 5.63
CA ILE A 224 -8.12 9.84 5.96
C ILE A 224 -7.65 8.47 5.45
N GLN A 225 -8.55 7.59 5.01
CA GLN A 225 -8.30 6.15 4.81
C GLN A 225 -7.17 5.84 3.83
N ASP A 226 -7.03 6.67 2.80
CA ASP A 226 -6.06 6.47 1.72
C ASP A 226 -4.95 7.51 1.66
N ALA A 227 -4.85 8.33 2.71
CA ALA A 227 -3.81 9.32 2.79
C ALA A 227 -2.47 8.66 3.17
N PRO A 228 -1.33 9.17 2.66
CA PRO A 228 -0.01 8.81 3.16
C PRO A 228 0.10 8.99 4.67
N TRP A 229 0.87 8.16 5.38
CA TRP A 229 0.95 8.16 6.84
C TRP A 229 1.26 9.54 7.45
N PRO A 230 2.20 10.36 6.92
CA PRO A 230 2.42 11.70 7.44
C PRO A 230 1.20 12.62 7.28
N VAL A 231 0.45 12.47 6.19
CA VAL A 231 -0.76 13.24 5.90
C VAL A 231 -1.87 12.84 6.86
N VAL A 232 -2.05 11.54 7.13
CA VAL A 232 -2.98 11.04 8.15
C VAL A 232 -2.70 11.72 9.49
N SER A 233 -1.45 11.72 9.94
CA SER A 233 -1.08 12.33 11.21
C SER A 233 -1.33 13.83 11.28
N TRP A 234 -1.06 14.56 10.19
CA TRP A 234 -1.38 15.98 10.11
C TRP A 234 -2.90 16.23 10.15
N GLN A 235 -3.69 15.42 9.46
CA GLN A 235 -5.16 15.51 9.46
C GLN A 235 -5.73 15.21 10.85
N LEU A 236 -5.27 14.14 11.50
CA LEU A 236 -5.65 13.80 12.87
C LEU A 236 -5.32 14.94 13.83
N CYS A 237 -4.10 15.47 13.77
CA CYS A 237 -3.69 16.59 14.62
C CYS A 237 -4.46 17.86 14.36
N THR A 238 -4.78 18.15 13.10
CA THR A 238 -5.57 19.33 12.73
C THR A 238 -6.97 19.24 13.34
N GLN A 239 -7.65 18.11 13.16
CA GLN A 239 -9.01 17.94 13.70
C GLN A 239 -9.04 17.85 15.22
N LEU A 240 -8.10 17.12 15.84
CA LEU A 240 -8.00 17.07 17.30
C LEU A 240 -7.73 18.44 17.90
N ALA A 241 -6.77 19.21 17.35
CA ALA A 241 -6.44 20.52 17.87
C ALA A 241 -7.65 21.48 17.78
N LYS A 242 -8.40 21.43 16.68
CA LYS A 242 -9.63 22.18 16.46
C LYS A 242 -10.73 21.80 17.47
N ALA A 243 -11.03 20.51 17.60
CA ALA A 243 -12.04 20.02 18.54
C ALA A 243 -11.68 20.32 20.00
N MET A 244 -10.39 20.39 20.33
CA MET A 244 -9.90 20.73 21.67
C MET A 244 -9.71 22.23 21.89
N SER A 245 -10.02 23.08 20.89
CA SER A 245 -9.79 24.53 20.93
C SER A 245 -8.34 24.89 21.32
N THR A 246 -7.39 24.17 20.74
CA THR A 246 -5.95 24.37 20.93
C THR A 246 -5.26 24.78 19.64
N SER A 247 -4.09 25.40 19.77
CA SER A 247 -3.25 25.67 18.60
C SER A 247 -2.73 24.36 17.99
N PRO A 248 -2.80 24.19 16.64
CA PRO A 248 -2.15 23.07 15.95
C PRO A 248 -0.67 22.91 16.30
N SER A 249 0.04 24.00 16.60
CA SER A 249 1.46 23.96 17.00
C SER A 249 1.73 23.19 18.30
N THR A 250 0.70 22.90 19.10
CA THR A 250 0.81 22.09 20.32
C THR A 250 0.54 20.60 20.08
N ALA A 251 0.08 20.25 18.88
CA ALA A 251 -0.12 18.88 18.45
C ALA A 251 1.21 18.23 18.04
N LYS A 252 1.33 16.93 18.29
CA LYS A 252 2.52 16.14 18.01
C LYS A 252 2.16 15.04 17.00
N PRO A 253 2.20 15.33 15.69
CA PRO A 253 2.04 14.29 14.69
C PRO A 253 3.26 13.38 14.70
N ARG A 254 3.03 12.09 14.46
CA ARG A 254 4.08 11.08 14.24
C ARG A 254 4.03 10.58 12.81
N PHE A 255 5.13 10.09 12.29
CA PHE A 255 5.19 9.62 10.90
C PHE A 255 4.21 8.46 10.63
N ASP A 256 3.86 7.68 11.66
CA ASP A 256 3.11 6.43 11.60
C ASP A 256 1.58 6.56 11.73
N GLY A 257 0.99 7.67 11.27
CA GLY A 257 -0.47 7.86 11.35
C GLY A 257 -1.00 8.18 12.75
N ARG A 258 -0.13 8.50 13.73
CA ARG A 258 -0.54 8.92 15.07
C ARG A 258 -0.46 10.42 15.29
N CYS A 259 -1.32 10.91 16.18
CA CYS A 259 -1.26 12.27 16.70
C CYS A 259 -1.50 12.29 18.21
N THR A 260 -0.74 13.11 18.94
CA THR A 260 -1.03 13.45 20.34
C THR A 260 -1.34 14.93 20.51
N VAL A 261 -2.44 15.24 21.19
CA VAL A 261 -2.80 16.60 21.63
C VAL A 261 -3.11 16.56 23.13
N ARG A 262 -2.27 17.20 23.94
CA ARG A 262 -2.31 17.11 25.42
C ARG A 262 -2.22 15.65 25.90
N THR A 263 -3.27 15.13 26.53
CA THR A 263 -3.36 13.76 27.07
C THR A 263 -4.14 12.80 26.16
N VAL A 264 -4.60 13.27 25.00
CA VAL A 264 -5.34 12.46 24.03
C VAL A 264 -4.43 12.08 22.87
N GLN A 265 -4.46 10.81 22.50
CA GLN A 265 -3.85 10.29 21.28
C GLN A 265 -4.93 9.81 20.32
N ALA A 266 -4.80 10.13 19.04
CA ALA A 266 -5.52 9.44 17.96
C ALA A 266 -4.53 8.68 17.09
N ALA A 267 -4.94 7.52 16.58
CA ALA A 267 -4.12 6.67 15.74
C ALA A 267 -5.00 6.00 14.68
N LEU A 268 -4.59 6.07 13.41
CA LEU A 268 -5.07 5.15 12.40
C LEU A 268 -4.20 3.90 12.42
N SER A 269 -4.81 2.72 12.44
CA SER A 269 -4.09 1.44 12.41
C SER A 269 -4.72 0.46 11.44
N ASP A 270 -3.87 -0.25 10.69
CA ASP A 270 -4.28 -1.31 9.77
C ASP A 270 -4.22 -2.71 10.42
N ASP A 271 -3.53 -2.83 11.56
CA ASP A 271 -3.35 -4.08 12.32
C ASP A 271 -4.31 -4.12 13.51
N VAL A 272 -5.55 -4.53 13.25
CA VAL A 272 -6.61 -4.56 14.25
C VAL A 272 -6.83 -6.00 14.71
N THR A 273 -6.56 -6.24 15.98
CA THR A 273 -6.95 -7.50 16.63
C THR A 273 -8.48 -7.68 16.54
N PRO A 274 -8.97 -8.86 16.12
CA PRO A 274 -10.40 -9.11 16.05
C PRO A 274 -11.08 -8.81 17.38
N ARG A 275 -12.01 -7.85 17.37
CA ARG A 275 -12.78 -7.43 18.54
C ARG A 275 -14.22 -7.14 18.15
N ALA A 276 -15.12 -7.19 19.14
CA ALA A 276 -16.52 -6.83 18.94
C ALA A 276 -16.69 -5.30 18.96
N TYR A 277 -17.53 -4.79 18.07
CA TYR A 277 -17.92 -3.38 18.00
C TYR A 277 -19.42 -3.28 18.32
N PRO A 278 -19.80 -3.31 19.61
CA PRO A 278 -21.20 -3.34 20.02
C PRO A 278 -21.92 -2.00 19.81
N ASP A 279 -21.16 -0.92 19.62
CA ASP A 279 -21.67 0.44 19.52
C ASP A 279 -21.61 0.98 18.08
N THR A 280 -22.13 2.19 17.89
CA THR A 280 -22.01 2.94 16.65
C THR A 280 -21.64 4.38 16.94
N LEU A 281 -20.69 4.92 16.18
CA LEU A 281 -20.25 6.31 16.27
C LEU A 281 -20.15 6.93 14.88
N ALA A 282 -20.80 8.08 14.67
CA ALA A 282 -20.87 8.73 13.35
C ALA A 282 -21.34 7.79 12.20
N GLY A 283 -22.19 6.80 12.51
CA GLY A 283 -22.67 5.81 11.55
C GLY A 283 -21.64 4.75 11.17
N ARG A 284 -20.64 4.50 12.04
CA ARG A 284 -19.63 3.44 11.90
C ARG A 284 -19.61 2.51 13.11
N PRO A 285 -19.30 1.22 12.93
CA PRO A 285 -19.08 0.30 14.05
C PRO A 285 -18.02 0.84 15.02
N ALA A 286 -18.33 0.82 16.32
CA ALA A 286 -17.47 1.38 17.35
C ALA A 286 -17.36 0.46 18.59
N LEU A 287 -16.22 0.57 19.27
CA LEU A 287 -15.97 0.07 20.61
C LEU A 287 -15.67 1.27 21.49
N ILE A 288 -16.48 1.46 22.53
CA ILE A 288 -16.39 2.62 23.42
C ILE A 288 -16.20 2.11 24.86
N THR A 289 -15.08 2.49 25.46
CA THR A 289 -14.76 2.31 26.89
C THR A 289 -14.44 3.67 27.52
N ASP A 290 -14.14 3.68 28.82
CA ASP A 290 -13.78 4.91 29.53
C ASP A 290 -12.44 5.52 29.04
N ASP A 291 -11.56 4.71 28.48
CA ASP A 291 -10.18 5.05 28.11
C ASP A 291 -9.87 4.86 26.61
N VAL A 292 -10.77 4.24 25.85
CA VAL A 292 -10.61 3.92 24.43
C VAL A 292 -11.90 4.19 23.66
N VAL A 293 -11.79 4.86 22.51
CA VAL A 293 -12.82 4.89 21.47
C VAL A 293 -12.21 4.42 20.18
N ALA A 294 -12.60 3.23 19.72
CA ALA A 294 -12.14 2.61 18.50
C ALA A 294 -13.27 2.57 17.48
N VAL A 295 -13.04 3.07 16.26
CA VAL A 295 -14.07 3.19 15.21
C VAL A 295 -13.53 2.65 13.90
N LYS A 296 -14.29 1.75 13.27
CA LYS A 296 -13.97 1.27 11.93
C LYS A 296 -14.18 2.36 10.88
N LEU A 297 -13.27 2.45 9.90
CA LEU A 297 -13.45 3.40 8.79
C LEU A 297 -14.51 2.95 7.78
N GLU A 298 -14.59 1.64 7.53
CA GLU A 298 -15.61 0.94 6.73
C GLU A 298 -16.02 -0.37 7.42
N ASP A 299 -17.18 -0.91 7.09
CA ASP A 299 -17.77 -2.04 7.84
C ASP A 299 -16.90 -3.31 7.77
N ASP A 300 -16.32 -3.56 6.59
CA ASP A 300 -15.46 -4.70 6.26
C ASP A 300 -13.96 -4.37 6.29
N SER A 301 -13.58 -3.10 6.46
CA SER A 301 -12.17 -2.70 6.51
C SER A 301 -11.46 -3.23 7.76
N SER A 302 -10.15 -3.51 7.59
CA SER A 302 -9.21 -3.80 8.67
C SER A 302 -8.68 -2.53 9.34
N GLN A 303 -9.02 -1.34 8.84
CA GLN A 303 -8.53 -0.08 9.37
C GLN A 303 -9.44 0.47 10.47
N GLU A 304 -8.83 0.89 11.58
CA GLU A 304 -9.48 1.45 12.76
C GLU A 304 -8.86 2.78 13.11
N LEU A 305 -9.72 3.76 13.43
CA LEU A 305 -9.32 4.98 14.11
C LEU A 305 -9.54 4.81 15.61
N THR A 306 -8.46 4.86 16.38
CA THR A 306 -8.50 4.74 17.84
C THR A 306 -8.16 6.06 18.50
N PHE A 307 -8.99 6.48 19.45
CA PHE A 307 -8.72 7.55 20.40
C PHE A 307 -8.45 6.95 21.78
N THR A 308 -7.34 7.36 22.41
CA THR A 308 -7.03 6.99 23.80
C THR A 308 -6.67 8.21 24.62
N GLY A 309 -6.87 8.14 25.93
CA GLY A 309 -6.49 9.21 26.85
C GLY A 309 -7.26 9.16 28.17
N THR A 310 -6.90 10.06 29.09
CA THR A 310 -7.53 10.14 30.41
C THR A 310 -8.11 11.53 30.68
N GLY A 311 -9.19 11.60 31.48
CA GLY A 311 -9.71 12.85 32.04
C GLY A 311 -10.53 13.70 31.06
N ARG A 312 -11.03 13.11 29.97
CA ARG A 312 -11.92 13.76 29.00
C ARG A 312 -12.93 12.76 28.47
N ASP A 313 -14.11 13.25 28.10
CA ASP A 313 -15.10 12.49 27.34
C ASP A 313 -14.55 12.19 25.93
N LEU A 314 -13.93 11.02 25.77
CA LEU A 314 -13.35 10.57 24.50
C LEU A 314 -14.44 10.34 23.44
N ARG A 315 -15.63 9.91 23.86
CA ARG A 315 -16.76 9.70 22.96
C ARG A 315 -17.18 11.01 22.32
N ALA A 316 -17.46 12.04 23.12
CA ALA A 316 -17.86 13.35 22.60
C ALA A 316 -16.77 13.97 21.70
N LEU A 317 -15.50 13.78 22.05
CA LEU A 317 -14.38 14.23 21.23
C LEU A 317 -14.34 13.50 19.87
N ALA A 318 -14.47 12.17 19.87
CA ALA A 318 -14.51 11.38 18.66
C ALA A 318 -15.71 11.75 17.78
N GLU A 319 -16.91 11.91 18.35
CA GLU A 319 -18.12 12.36 17.64
C GLU A 319 -17.92 13.70 16.92
N THR A 320 -17.15 14.61 17.52
CA THR A 320 -16.84 15.92 16.93
C THR A 320 -15.86 15.81 15.76
N VAL A 321 -14.88 14.91 15.85
CA VAL A 321 -13.75 14.82 14.93
C VAL A 321 -14.04 13.89 13.74
N LEU A 322 -14.78 12.82 13.96
CA LEU A 322 -15.03 11.76 12.98
C LEU A 322 -15.66 12.23 11.66
N PRO A 323 -16.67 13.12 11.63
CA PRO A 323 -17.28 13.53 10.36
C PRO A 323 -16.26 14.03 9.35
N ALA A 324 -15.38 14.95 9.76
CA ALA A 324 -14.33 15.48 8.92
C ALA A 324 -13.33 14.40 8.48
N LEU A 325 -12.89 13.53 9.40
CA LEU A 325 -11.95 12.45 9.09
C LEU A 325 -12.53 11.37 8.16
N LEU A 326 -13.86 11.24 8.13
CA LEU A 326 -14.60 10.38 7.19
C LEU A 326 -14.97 11.10 5.89
N GLY A 327 -14.53 12.36 5.71
CA GLY A 327 -14.78 13.17 4.52
C GLY A 327 -16.22 13.68 4.39
N ARG A 328 -16.96 13.81 5.51
CA ARG A 328 -18.36 14.26 5.59
C ARG A 328 -18.51 15.66 6.16
#